data_AF-K1LQR9-F1
#
_entry.id   AF-K1LQR9-F1
#
_cell.length_a   1.000
_cell.length_b   1.000
_cell.length_c   1.000
_cell.angle_alpha   90.00
_cell.angle_beta   90.00
_cell.angle_gamma   90.00
#
_symmetry.space_group_name_H-M   'P 1'
#
loop_
_entity.id
_entity.type
_entity.pdbx_description
1 polymer ?
#
loop_
_entity_poly.entity_id
_entity_poly.type
_entity_poly.pdbx_seq_one_letter_code
_entity_poly.pdbx_strand_id
1 'polypeptide(L)' 'MKVLRNEEDKSVAEAQLPKVISLLDKLAKKNIIHKNKAANLKSKLTKHVNKLG' A
#
# COMPACT_ATOMS: atom_id res chain seq x y z
N MET A 1 -4.12 7.68 1.49
CA MET A 1 -4.41 6.26 1.83
C MET A 1 -5.82 5.80 1.50
N LYS A 2 -6.84 6.69 1.45
CA LYS A 2 -8.21 6.34 1.01
C LYS A 2 -8.32 6.05 -0.51
N VAL A 3 -7.43 6.62 -1.32
CA VAL A 3 -7.48 6.57 -2.80
C VAL A 3 -7.34 5.12 -3.30
N LEU A 4 -6.22 4.45 -3.00
CA LEU A 4 -5.99 3.02 -3.34
C LEU A 4 -6.99 1.99 -2.79
N ARG A 5 -7.86 2.36 -1.83
CA ARG A 5 -8.91 1.44 -1.33
C ARG A 5 -10.25 1.62 -2.01
N ASN A 6 -10.40 2.70 -2.77
CA ASN A 6 -11.63 3.08 -3.47
C ASN A 6 -11.45 3.01 -5.00
N GLU A 7 -10.24 2.82 -5.51
CA GLU A 7 -10.01 2.55 -6.93
C GLU A 7 -10.51 1.14 -7.28
N GLU A 8 -11.44 1.04 -8.22
CA GLU A 8 -11.99 -0.22 -8.74
C GLU A 8 -11.16 -0.77 -9.92
N ASP A 9 -10.35 0.08 -10.55
CA ASP A 9 -9.50 -0.28 -11.69
C ASP A 9 -8.17 -0.91 -11.26
N LYS A 10 -8.04 -2.22 -11.50
CA LYS A 10 -6.85 -3.02 -11.20
C LYS A 10 -5.56 -2.43 -11.78
N SER A 11 -5.58 -2.00 -13.04
CA SER A 11 -4.40 -1.45 -13.73
C SER A 11 -3.90 -0.15 -13.09
N VAL A 12 -4.82 0.69 -12.62
CA VAL A 12 -4.49 1.94 -11.93
C VAL A 12 -3.94 1.64 -10.53
N ALA A 13 -4.55 0.68 -9.83
CA ALA A 13 -4.11 0.26 -8.51
C ALA A 13 -2.71 -0.37 -8.52
N GLU A 14 -2.38 -1.18 -9.53
CA GLU A 14 -1.05 -1.76 -9.73
C GLU A 14 0.03 -0.68 -9.97
N ALA A 15 -0.26 0.33 -10.78
CA ALA A 15 0.65 1.44 -11.05
C ALA A 15 0.91 2.33 -9.81
N GLN A 16 -0.11 2.53 -8.97
CA GLN A 16 -0.01 3.36 -7.77
C GLN A 16 0.58 2.62 -6.56
N LEU A 17 0.50 1.28 -6.53
CA LEU A 17 1.02 0.43 -5.45
C LEU A 17 2.49 0.69 -5.08
N PRO A 18 3.47 0.72 -6.02
CA PRO A 18 4.88 0.96 -5.69
C PRO A 18 5.10 2.33 -5.05
N LYS A 19 4.34 3.36 -5.47
CA LYS A 19 4.42 4.71 -4.89
C LYS A 19 4.00 4.72 -3.43
N VAL A 20 2.90 4.05 -3.08
CA VAL A 20 2.41 3.99 -1.70
C VAL A 20 3.28 3.10 -0.81
N ILE A 21 3.82 2.00 -1.35
CA ILE A 21 4.83 1.18 -0.66
C ILE A 21 6.05 2.02 -0.28
N SER A 22 6.58 2.82 -1.22
CA SER A 22 7.74 3.68 -0.96
C SER A 22 7.48 4.73 0.14
N LEU A 23 6.25 5.25 0.21
CA LEU A 23 5.83 6.18 1.27
C LEU A 23 5.75 5.48 2.63
N LEU A 24 5.16 4.29 2.69
CA LEU A 24 5.12 3.46 3.90
C LEU A 24 6.53 3.16 4.43
N ASP A 25 7.46 2.83 3.53
CA ASP A 25 8.84 2.53 3.91
C ASP A 25 9.60 3.77 4.40
N LYS A 26 9.36 4.95 3.79
CA LYS A 26 9.90 6.22 4.30
C LYS A 26 9.38 6.55 5.69
N LEU A 27 8.09 6.34 5.96
CA LEU A 27 7.49 6.59 7.28
C LEU A 27 8.00 5.60 8.33
N ALA A 28 8.22 4.34 7.95
CA ALA A 28 8.80 3.32 8.82
C ALA A 28 10.27 3.63 9.15
N LYS A 29 11.06 4.09 8.17
CA LYS A 29 12.46 4.50 8.37
C LYS A 29 12.59 5.70 9.30
N LYS A 30 11.61 6.62 9.26
CA LYS A 30 11.53 7.77 10.17
C LYS A 30 10.98 7.42 11.57
N ASN A 31 10.75 6.14 11.87
CA ASN A 31 10.16 5.65 13.13
C ASN A 31 8.76 6.23 13.44
N ILE A 32 8.06 6.80 12.45
CA ILE A 32 6.69 7.32 12.62
C ILE A 32 5.70 6.16 12.74
N ILE A 33 5.95 5.06 12.02
CA ILE A 33 5.20 3.81 12.13
C ILE A 33 6.14 2.65 12.40
N HIS A 34 5.68 1.70 13.20
CA HIS A 34 6.45 0.49 13.49
C HIS A 34 6.68 -0.34 12.21
N LYS A 35 7.86 -0.95 12.06
CA LYS A 35 8.23 -1.77 10.89
C LYS A 35 7.19 -2.87 10.60
N ASN A 36 6.73 -3.56 11.66
CA ASN A 36 5.67 -4.58 11.54
C ASN A 36 4.33 -3.99 11.07
N LYS A 37 3.99 -2.77 11.50
CA LYS A 37 2.76 -2.09 11.04
C LYS A 37 2.87 -1.70 9.57
N ALA A 38 4.03 -1.22 9.12
CA ALA A 38 4.27 -0.95 7.70
C ALA A 38 4.18 -2.23 6.84
N ALA A 39 4.80 -3.33 7.29
CA ALA A 39 4.72 -4.63 6.62
C ALA A 39 3.28 -5.16 6.54
N ASN A 40 2.52 -5.05 7.63
CA ASN A 40 1.10 -5.43 7.66
C ASN A 40 0.26 -4.60 6.67
N LEU A 41 0.50 -3.30 6.59
CA LEU A 41 -0.21 -2.42 5.66
C LEU A 41 0.14 -2.74 4.20
N LYS A 42 1.41 -3.03 3.89
CA LYS A 42 1.82 -3.50 2.56
C LYS A 42 1.08 -4.78 2.19
N SER A 43 1.12 -5.79 3.05
CA SER A 43 0.46 -7.08 2.80
C SER A 43 -1.03 -6.92 2.53
N LYS A 44 -1.73 -6.08 3.32
CA LYS A 44 -3.16 -5.81 3.12
C LYS A 44 -3.45 -5.11 1.78
N LEU A 45 -2.62 -4.15 1.38
CA LEU A 45 -2.78 -3.43 0.11
C LEU A 45 -2.52 -4.36 -1.09
N THR A 46 -1.44 -5.14 -1.06
CA THR A 46 -1.15 -6.12 -2.13
C THR A 46 -2.26 -7.15 -2.26
N LYS A 47 -2.80 -7.66 -1.14
CA LYS A 47 -3.95 -8.59 -1.17
C LYS A 47 -5.21 -7.95 -1.76
N HIS A 48 -5.44 -6.67 -1.51
CA HIS A 48 -6.58 -5.95 -2.08
C HIS A 48 -6.44 -5.80 -3.59
N VAL A 49 -5.28 -5.35 -4.08
CA VAL A 49 -4.99 -5.24 -5.53
C VAL A 49 -5.11 -6.60 -6.22
N ASN A 50 -4.57 -7.66 -5.62
CA ASN A 50 -4.68 -9.01 -6.16
C ASN A 50 -6.12 -9.55 -6.15
N LYS A 51 -6.98 -9.05 -5.26
CA LYS A 51 -8.39 -9.43 -5.17
C LYS A 51 -9.27 -8.66 -6.17
N LEU A 52 -8.82 -7.50 -6.68
CA LEU A 52 -9.49 -6.74 -7.75
C LEU A 52 -9.34 -7.42 -9.13
N GLY A 53 -9.19 -8.75 -9.17
CA GLY A 53 -9.02 -9.56 -10.37
C GLY A 53 -10.31 -9.75 -11.14
#